data_AF-A0A317LN25-F1
#
_entry.id   AF-A0A317LN25-F1
#
_cell.length_a   1.000
_cell.length_b   1.000
_cell.length_c   1.000
_cell.angle_alpha   90.00
_cell.angle_beta   90.00
_cell.angle_gamma   90.00
#
_symmetry.space_group_name_H-M   'P 1'
#
loop_
_entity.id
_entity.type
_entity.pdbx_description
1 polymer ?
#
loop_
_entity_poly.entity_id
_entity_poly.type
_entity_poly.pdbx_seq_one_letter_code
_entity_poly.pdbx_strand_id
1 'polypeptide(L)'
;MSLDEVSVNTWAGMSRAQEAEAMAEAMVGLSDTFELLMGEAIDKAGWMLRPGFYTFERENAPDIETLQENGKELANGIQGGISRVVETDYEADETFQGAWNDIPDVNF
;
A
#
# COMPACT_ATOMS: atom_id res chain seq x y z
N MET A 1 13.35 -20.17 -11.48
CA MET A 1 12.53 -19.26 -10.66
C MET A 1 11.42 -18.77 -11.60
N SER A 2 10.32 -19.52 -11.72
CA SER A 2 9.16 -19.00 -12.44
C SER A 2 8.43 -18.12 -11.45
N LEU A 3 8.47 -16.81 -11.69
CA LEU A 3 7.52 -15.91 -11.07
C LEU A 3 6.18 -16.31 -11.66
N ASP A 4 5.34 -16.96 -10.85
CA ASP A 4 3.91 -16.99 -11.08
C ASP A 4 3.45 -15.52 -11.12
N GLU A 5 3.46 -14.93 -12.32
CA GLU A 5 2.66 -13.75 -12.62
C GLU A 5 1.22 -14.19 -12.51
N VAL A 6 0.70 -14.18 -11.28
CA VAL A 6 -0.72 -14.35 -11.02
C VAL A 6 -1.40 -13.17 -11.70
N SER A 7 -2.03 -13.42 -12.85
CA SER A 7 -2.92 -12.46 -13.50
C SER A 7 -3.91 -11.95 -12.45
N VAL A 8 -3.78 -10.70 -12.03
CA VAL A 8 -4.69 -10.10 -11.07
C VAL A 8 -5.96 -9.78 -11.84
N ASN A 9 -7.06 -10.47 -11.56
CA ASN A 9 -8.33 -10.06 -12.16
C ASN A 9 -8.69 -8.65 -11.65
N THR A 10 -9.35 -7.86 -12.51
CA THR A 10 -9.65 -6.44 -12.26
C THR A 10 -10.37 -6.22 -10.92
N TRP A 11 -11.24 -7.15 -10.52
CA TRP A 11 -12.03 -7.08 -9.28
C TRP A 11 -11.15 -7.26 -8.02
N ALA A 12 -10.23 -8.22 -8.04
CA ALA A 12 -9.23 -8.41 -6.99
C ALA A 12 -8.22 -7.26 -6.94
N GLY A 13 -7.91 -6.66 -8.10
CA GLY A 13 -7.14 -5.41 -8.19
C GLY A 13 -7.82 -4.25 -7.47
N MET A 14 -9.11 -4.00 -7.73
CA MET A 14 -9.87 -2.93 -7.05
C MET A 14 -9.92 -3.11 -5.53
N SER A 15 -10.14 -4.34 -5.03
CA SER A 15 -10.11 -4.62 -3.59
C SER A 15 -8.75 -4.31 -2.96
N ARG A 16 -7.66 -4.70 -3.63
CA ARG A 16 -6.29 -4.42 -3.16
C ARG A 16 -5.93 -2.93 -3.23
N ALA A 17 -6.49 -2.19 -4.18
CA ALA A 17 -6.31 -0.74 -4.27
C ALA A 17 -6.96 -0.04 -3.07
N GLN A 18 -8.17 -0.46 -2.69
CA GLN A 18 -8.87 0.04 -1.50
C GLN A 18 -8.11 -0.30 -0.21
N GLU A 19 -7.59 -1.53 -0.09
CA GLU A 19 -6.75 -1.92 1.06
C GLU A 19 -5.47 -1.08 1.14
N ALA A 20 -4.84 -0.80 -0.01
CA ALA A 20 -3.67 0.06 -0.07
C ALA A 20 -3.99 1.52 0.29
N GLU A 21 -5.14 2.04 -0.13
CA GLU A 21 -5.60 3.38 0.28
C GLU A 21 -5.84 3.46 1.78
N ALA A 22 -6.55 2.48 2.36
CA ALA A 22 -6.76 2.39 3.81
C ALA A 22 -5.42 2.26 4.57
N MET A 23 -4.45 1.54 4.02
CA MET A 23 -3.09 1.46 4.57
C MET A 23 -2.40 2.83 4.52
N ALA A 24 -2.46 3.55 3.40
CA ALA A 24 -1.88 4.88 3.27
C ALA A 24 -2.48 5.84 4.29
N GLU A 25 -3.81 5.84 4.43
CA GLU A 25 -4.53 6.65 5.41
C GLU A 25 -4.13 6.32 6.85
N ALA A 26 -4.03 5.04 7.20
CA ALA A 26 -3.62 4.61 8.53
C ALA A 26 -2.16 5.01 8.86
N MET A 27 -1.30 5.13 7.84
CA MET A 27 0.07 5.60 7.99
C MET A 27 0.14 7.13 8.10
N VAL A 28 -0.84 7.86 7.58
CA VAL A 28 -0.89 9.32 7.73
C VAL A 28 -1.18 9.67 9.20
N GLY A 29 -0.18 10.29 9.85
CA GLY A 29 -0.31 10.74 11.24
C GLY A 29 0.14 9.71 12.28
N LEU A 30 0.79 8.60 11.85
CA LEU A 30 1.37 7.63 12.77
C LEU A 30 2.46 8.28 13.65
N SER A 31 3.37 9.05 13.03
CA SER A 31 4.42 9.77 13.75
C SER A 31 3.85 10.82 14.70
N ASP A 32 2.91 11.63 14.22
CA ASP A 32 2.26 12.67 15.03
C ASP A 32 1.51 12.07 16.24
N THR A 33 0.84 10.92 16.03
CA THR A 33 0.15 10.20 17.11
C THR A 33 1.14 9.64 18.13
N PHE A 34 2.28 9.13 17.66
CA PHE A 34 3.34 8.65 18.53
C PHE A 34 3.90 9.77 19.41
N GLU A 35 4.26 10.91 18.81
CA GLU A 35 4.74 12.09 19.54
C GLU A 35 3.71 12.58 20.58
N LEU A 36 2.43 12.66 20.19
CA LEU A 36 1.35 13.04 21.11
C LEU A 36 1.25 12.09 22.31
N LEU A 37 1.25 10.79 22.07
CA LEU A 37 1.16 9.77 23.12
C LEU A 37 2.39 9.80 24.05
N MET A 38 3.58 10.00 23.49
CA MET A 38 4.80 10.14 24.27
C MET A 38 4.79 11.40 25.12
N GLY A 39 4.35 12.53 24.57
CA GLY A 39 4.17 13.77 25.30
C GLY A 39 3.22 13.61 26.49
N GLU A 40 2.07 12.96 26.29
CA GLU A 40 1.14 12.65 27.38
C GLU A 40 1.74 11.71 28.44
N ALA A 41 2.46 10.67 28.01
CA ALA A 41 3.09 9.72 28.90
C ALA A 41 4.17 10.40 29.76
N ILE A 42 5.01 11.26 29.16
CA ILE A 42 6.03 12.05 29.85
C ILE A 42 5.40 13.00 30.86
N ASP A 43 4.31 13.69 30.50
CA ASP A 43 3.65 14.64 31.40
C ASP A 43 3.07 13.93 32.63
N LYS A 44 2.38 12.81 32.42
CA LYS A 44 1.78 11.98 33.48
C LYS A 44 2.81 11.16 34.27
N ALA A 45 4.01 10.98 33.73
CA ALA A 45 5.09 10.25 34.41
C ALA A 45 5.68 11.05 35.57
N GLY A 46 5.94 10.36 36.68
CA GLY A 46 6.72 10.91 37.80
C GLY A 46 8.16 11.21 37.38
N TRP A 47 8.80 12.14 38.08
CA TRP A 47 10.13 12.69 37.72
C TRP A 47 11.22 11.63 37.50
N MET A 48 11.15 10.47 38.18
CA MET A 48 12.11 9.37 38.00
C MET A 48 11.96 8.64 36.67
N LEU A 49 10.76 8.60 36.08
CA LEU A 49 10.45 7.84 34.86
C LEU A 49 10.53 8.68 33.59
N ARG A 50 10.37 10.00 33.69
CA ARG A 50 10.46 10.94 32.55
C ARG A 50 11.72 10.78 31.69
N PRO A 51 12.93 10.61 32.25
CA PRO A 51 14.12 10.40 31.42
C PRO A 51 14.04 9.15 30.56
N GLY A 52 13.40 8.08 31.07
CA GLY A 52 13.19 6.85 30.30
C GLY A 52 12.25 7.06 29.12
N PHE A 53 11.15 7.80 29.33
CA PHE A 53 10.23 8.14 28.24
C PHE A 53 10.87 9.04 27.18
N TYR A 54 11.66 10.06 27.58
CA TYR A 54 12.41 10.89 26.62
C TYR A 54 13.42 10.08 25.81
N THR A 55 14.14 9.14 26.45
CA THR A 55 15.06 8.24 25.74
C THR A 55 14.29 7.37 24.75
N PHE A 56 13.18 6.77 25.18
CA PHE A 56 12.35 5.94 24.32
C PHE A 56 11.79 6.71 23.12
N GLU A 57 11.23 7.90 23.34
CA GLU A 57 10.75 8.80 22.27
C GLU A 57 11.88 9.08 21.28
N ARG A 58 13.03 9.53 21.76
CA ARG A 58 14.18 9.91 20.91
C ARG A 58 14.73 8.72 20.11
N GLU A 59 14.75 7.53 20.70
CA GLU A 59 15.27 6.33 20.03
C GLU A 59 14.30 5.75 19.00
N ASN A 60 12.98 5.87 19.23
CA ASN A 60 11.97 5.21 18.40
C ASN A 60 11.29 6.15 17.41
N ALA A 61 11.27 7.47 17.64
CA ALA A 61 10.65 8.43 16.70
C ALA A 61 11.17 8.28 15.26
N PRO A 62 12.49 8.13 14.99
CA PRO A 62 12.99 7.94 13.63
C PRO A 62 12.50 6.64 12.98
N ASP A 63 12.38 5.57 13.77
CA ASP A 63 11.89 4.27 13.28
C ASP A 63 10.40 4.33 12.95
N ILE A 64 9.61 5.08 13.74
CA ILE A 64 8.20 5.31 13.48
C ILE A 64 7.99 6.18 12.24
N GLU A 65 8.81 7.23 12.05
CA GLU A 65 8.81 8.04 10.83
C GLU A 65 9.13 7.19 9.61
N THR A 66 10.17 6.36 9.70
CA THR A 66 10.56 5.41 8.64
C THR A 66 9.45 4.40 8.33
N LEU A 67 8.78 3.87 9.36
CA LEU A 67 7.65 2.95 9.17
C LEU A 67 6.48 3.63 8.44
N GLN A 68 6.17 4.86 8.81
CA GLN A 68 5.15 5.68 8.16
C GLN A 68 5.48 5.92 6.68
N GLU A 69 6.73 6.30 6.37
CA GLU A 69 7.17 6.53 4.99
C GLU A 69 7.10 5.25 4.16
N ASN A 70 7.68 4.15 4.67
CA ASN A 70 7.64 2.85 4.00
C ASN A 70 6.20 2.36 3.75
N GLY A 71 5.30 2.57 4.70
CA GLY A 71 3.89 2.22 4.56
C GLY A 71 3.19 3.02 3.46
N LYS A 72 3.46 4.33 3.36
CA LYS A 72 2.95 5.19 2.28
C LYS A 72 3.51 4.77 0.92
N GLU A 73 4.81 4.49 0.84
CA GLU A 73 5.45 4.03 -0.39
C GLU A 73 4.89 2.68 -0.86
N LEU A 74 4.70 1.74 0.05
CA LEU A 74 4.12 0.44 -0.24
C LEU A 74 2.69 0.59 -0.79
N ALA A 75 1.86 1.38 -0.13
CA ALA A 75 0.50 1.65 -0.57
C ALA A 75 0.45 2.28 -1.97
N ASN A 76 1.26 3.32 -2.21
CA ASN A 76 1.39 3.97 -3.51
C ASN A 76 1.89 2.99 -4.58
N GLY A 77 2.83 2.12 -4.24
CA GLY A 77 3.36 1.08 -5.13
C GLY A 77 2.29 0.06 -5.53
N ILE A 78 1.45 -0.38 -4.59
CA ILE A 78 0.33 -1.29 -4.85
C ILE A 78 -0.69 -0.61 -5.77
N GLN A 79 -1.09 0.63 -5.47
CA GLN A 79 -2.03 1.37 -6.31
C GLN A 79 -1.51 1.57 -7.74
N GLY A 80 -0.26 2.01 -7.90
CA GLY A 80 0.36 2.18 -9.22
C GLY A 80 0.62 0.86 -9.96
N GLY A 81 0.81 -0.24 -9.25
CA GLY A 81 0.84 -1.59 -9.83
C GLY A 81 -0.53 -1.99 -10.39
N ILE A 82 -1.60 -1.75 -9.63
CA ILE A 82 -2.97 -2.09 -10.03
C ILE A 82 -3.42 -1.23 -11.21
N SER A 83 -3.17 0.08 -11.20
CA SER A 83 -3.52 0.94 -12.34
C SER A 83 -2.90 0.45 -13.65
N ARG A 84 -1.62 0.03 -13.62
CA ARG A 84 -0.96 -0.54 -14.80
C ARG A 84 -1.58 -1.85 -15.27
N VAL A 85 -2.02 -2.71 -14.34
CA VAL A 85 -2.74 -3.95 -14.71
C VAL A 85 -4.07 -3.61 -15.38
N VAL A 86 -4.82 -2.65 -14.85
CA VAL A 86 -6.11 -2.23 -15.42
C VAL A 86 -5.93 -1.60 -16.81
N GLU A 87 -4.94 -0.74 -16.98
CA GLU A 87 -4.60 -0.15 -18.29
C GLU A 87 -4.18 -1.23 -19.30
N THR A 88 -3.34 -2.17 -18.88
CA THR A 88 -2.89 -3.28 -19.76
C THR A 88 -4.06 -4.19 -20.14
N ASP A 89 -4.96 -4.51 -19.22
CA ASP A 89 -6.17 -5.30 -19.50
C ASP A 89 -7.09 -4.55 -20.49
N TYR A 90 -7.26 -3.23 -20.31
CA TYR A 90 -8.08 -2.41 -21.22
C TYR A 90 -7.48 -2.30 -22.62
N GLU A 91 -6.17 -2.04 -22.74
CA GLU A 91 -5.46 -2.02 -24.02
C GLU A 91 -5.49 -3.40 -24.70
N ALA A 92 -5.37 -4.49 -23.93
CA ALA A 92 -5.50 -5.84 -24.45
C ALA A 92 -6.91 -6.14 -24.98
N ASP A 93 -7.96 -5.68 -24.31
CA ASP A 93 -9.35 -5.84 -24.75
C ASP A 93 -9.65 -5.03 -26.02
N GLU A 94 -9.14 -3.78 -26.13
CA GLU A 94 -9.25 -2.98 -27.36
C GLU A 94 -8.51 -3.61 -28.54
N THR A 95 -7.40 -4.31 -28.28
CA THR A 95 -6.62 -5.01 -29.32
C THR A 95 -7.21 -6.38 -29.66
N PHE A 96 -7.94 -7.01 -28.74
CA PHE A 96 -8.60 -8.31 -28.95
C PHE A 96 -9.97 -8.15 -29.63
N GLN A 97 -10.01 -7.51 -30.81
CA GLN A 97 -11.18 -7.53 -31.70
C GLN A 97 -11.37 -8.86 -32.44
N GLY A 98 -11.10 -9.98 -31.76
CA GLY A 98 -11.36 -11.33 -32.21
C GLY A 98 -10.33 -11.86 -33.20
N ALA A 99 -9.44 -12.74 -32.72
CA ALA A 99 -8.72 -13.71 -33.58
C ALA A 99 -9.68 -14.64 -34.36
N TRP A 100 -10.97 -14.60 -34.03
CA TRP A 100 -12.05 -15.42 -34.60
C TRP A 100 -12.78 -14.75 -35.77
N ASN A 101 -12.61 -13.44 -36.00
CA ASN A 101 -13.28 -12.75 -37.12
C ASN A 101 -12.70 -13.12 -38.49
N ASP A 102 -11.48 -13.68 -38.53
CA ASP A 102 -10.78 -14.11 -39.74
C ASP A 102 -10.73 -15.64 -39.91
N ILE A 103 -11.44 -16.42 -39.09
CA ILE A 103 -11.47 -17.88 -39.26
C ILE A 103 -12.49 -18.22 -40.36
N PRO A 104 -12.06 -18.81 -41.50
CA PRO A 104 -12.97 -19.18 -42.57
C PRO A 104 -13.96 -20.25 -42.09
N ASP A 105 -15.21 -20.14 -42.53
CA ASP A 105 -16.27 -21.11 -42.23
C ASP A 105 -15.80 -22.53 -42.56
N VAL A 106 -15.76 -23.38 -41.53
CA VAL A 106 -15.40 -24.79 -41.67
C VAL A 106 -16.65 -25.52 -42.19
N ASN A 107 -16.73 -25.70 -43.51
CA ASN A 107 -17.77 -26.50 -44.13
C ASN A 107 -17.47 -27.99 -43.88
N PHE A 108 -18.34 -28.67 -43.12
CA PHE A 108 -18.34 -30.14 -42.97
C PHE A 108 -19.06 -30.82 -44.14
#